data_AF-A0A3D1AZ60-F1
#
_entry.id   AF-A0A3D1AZ60-F1
#
_cell.length_a   1.000
_cell.length_b   1.000
_cell.length_c   1.000
_cell.angle_alpha   90.00
_cell.angle_beta   90.00
_cell.angle_gamma   90.00
#
_symmetry.space_group_name_H-M   'P 1'
#
loop_
_entity.id
_entity.type
_entity.pdbx_description
1 polymer ?
#
loop_
_entity_poly.entity_id
_entity_poly.type
_entity_poly.pdbx_seq_one_letter_code
_entity_poly.pdbx_strand_id
1 'polypeptide(L)'
;MPLDTEPATHFQPFPPDHKLRRRYRPSKLPPLRRHGSVDELAYLPATQSAHMLRERQVTSLELTRMYLARLRKFAPVLNCVITFTEELALAQAAAADAVLRSRRGGP
;
A
#
# COMPACT_ATOMS: atom_id res chain seq x y z
N MET A 1 -40.77 4.63 7.16
CA MET A 1 -39.91 3.68 7.91
C MET A 1 -40.36 3.72 9.36
N PRO A 2 -40.70 2.59 9.99
CA PRO A 2 -41.05 2.56 11.41
C PRO A 2 -39.87 3.10 12.24
N LEU A 3 -40.13 3.93 13.24
CA LEU A 3 -39.08 4.54 14.06
C LEU A 3 -38.29 3.53 14.91
N ASP A 4 -38.82 2.31 15.10
CA ASP A 4 -38.23 1.24 15.92
C ASP A 4 -37.47 0.17 15.12
N THR A 5 -37.05 0.48 13.89
CA THR A 5 -36.19 -0.44 13.14
C THR A 5 -34.75 -0.22 13.59
N GLU A 6 -34.17 -1.20 14.30
CA GLU A 6 -32.74 -1.18 14.64
C GLU A 6 -31.88 -0.96 13.37
N PRO A 7 -30.81 -0.14 13.43
CA PRO A 7 -29.97 0.10 12.27
C PRO A 7 -29.29 -1.21 11.83
N ALA A 8 -29.18 -1.43 10.52
CA ALA A 8 -28.47 -2.58 9.98
C ALA A 8 -26.98 -2.49 10.36
N THR A 9 -26.57 -3.20 11.43
CA THR A 9 -25.17 -3.28 11.90
C THR A 9 -24.32 -4.22 11.05
N HIS A 10 -24.95 -4.98 10.15
CA HIS A 10 -24.27 -5.94 9.27
C HIS A 10 -24.68 -5.73 7.82
N PHE A 11 -23.71 -5.35 6.98
CA PHE A 11 -23.90 -5.28 5.53
C PHE A 11 -23.44 -6.59 4.89
N GLN A 12 -24.39 -7.41 4.47
CA GLN A 12 -24.15 -8.59 3.65
C GLN A 12 -24.48 -8.24 2.19
N PRO A 13 -23.48 -7.92 1.33
CA PRO A 13 -23.72 -7.45 -0.05
C PRO A 13 -24.31 -8.51 -0.98
N PHE A 14 -24.62 -9.70 -0.47
CA PHE A 14 -25.10 -10.83 -1.23
C PHE A 14 -26.40 -11.37 -0.63
N PRO A 15 -27.28 -11.99 -1.44
CA PRO A 15 -28.48 -12.66 -0.94
C PRO A 15 -28.16 -13.69 0.15
N PRO A 16 -29.13 -14.03 1.01
CA PRO A 16 -29.05 -15.18 1.91
C PRO A 16 -28.56 -16.42 1.14
N ASP A 17 -27.70 -17.22 1.76
CA ASP A 17 -27.04 -18.41 1.19
C ASP A 17 -26.01 -18.19 0.05
N HIS A 18 -25.73 -16.95 -0.34
CA HIS A 18 -24.67 -16.66 -1.31
C HIS A 18 -23.27 -16.76 -0.66
N LYS A 19 -22.54 -17.81 -1.01
CA LYS A 19 -21.14 -17.98 -0.60
C LYS A 19 -20.22 -17.27 -1.61
N LEU A 20 -19.35 -16.39 -1.12
CA LEU A 20 -18.24 -15.82 -1.91
C LEU A 20 -17.37 -16.96 -2.47
N ARG A 21 -17.54 -17.29 -3.76
CA ARG A 21 -16.84 -18.40 -4.41
C ARG A 21 -15.45 -18.05 -4.93
N ARG A 22 -15.08 -16.77 -5.01
CA ARG A 22 -13.79 -16.34 -5.54
C ARG A 22 -12.85 -15.91 -4.42
N ARG A 23 -11.78 -16.70 -4.24
CA ARG A 23 -10.56 -16.20 -3.59
C ARG A 23 -9.95 -15.15 -4.51
N TYR A 24 -9.57 -14.00 -3.94
CA TYR A 24 -8.80 -12.99 -4.66
C TYR A 24 -7.51 -13.63 -5.21
N ARG A 25 -7.28 -13.46 -6.52
CA ARG A 25 -6.07 -13.87 -7.22
C ARG A 25 -5.57 -12.63 -7.98
N PRO A 26 -4.39 -12.11 -7.65
CA PRO A 26 -3.83 -11.01 -8.42
C PRO A 26 -3.63 -11.45 -9.88
N SER A 27 -3.91 -10.54 -10.81
CA SER A 27 -3.62 -10.75 -12.23
C SER A 27 -2.09 -10.82 -12.46
N LYS A 28 -1.67 -11.48 -13.54
CA LYS A 28 -0.25 -11.53 -13.92
C LYS A 28 0.25 -10.10 -14.14
N LEU A 29 1.37 -9.77 -13.50
CA LEU A 29 2.04 -8.49 -13.73
C LEU A 29 2.74 -8.51 -15.09
N PRO A 30 2.72 -7.39 -15.83
CA PRO A 30 3.58 -7.25 -17.01
C PRO A 30 5.06 -7.31 -16.58
N PRO A 31 5.97 -7.64 -17.51
CA PRO A 31 7.40 -7.70 -17.20
C PRO A 31 7.87 -6.33 -16.68
N LEU A 32 8.44 -6.35 -15.47
CA LEU A 32 8.96 -5.15 -14.83
C LEU A 32 10.34 -4.83 -15.38
N ARG A 33 10.53 -3.59 -15.82
CA ARG A 33 11.88 -3.08 -16.09
C ARG A 33 12.58 -2.81 -14.75
N ARG A 34 13.88 -3.06 -14.69
CA ARG A 34 14.71 -2.52 -13.61
C ARG A 34 14.59 -1.00 -13.65
N HIS A 35 14.33 -0.39 -12.51
CA HIS A 35 14.35 1.05 -12.35
C HIS A 35 15.80 1.54 -12.38
N GLY A 36 16.06 2.67 -13.04
CA GLY A 36 17.38 3.30 -13.06
C GLY A 36 17.68 4.05 -11.77
N SER A 37 16.63 4.59 -11.14
CA SER A 37 16.68 5.30 -9.87
C SER A 37 15.44 5.00 -9.03
N VAL A 38 15.54 5.16 -7.71
CA VAL A 38 14.39 4.97 -6.80
C VAL A 38 13.27 5.96 -7.13
N ASP A 39 13.59 7.17 -7.57
CA ASP A 39 12.62 8.23 -7.91
C ASP A 39 11.64 7.85 -9.05
N GLU A 40 12.06 6.98 -9.97
CA GLU A 40 11.19 6.45 -11.04
C GLU A 40 10.04 5.62 -10.47
N LEU A 41 10.24 5.00 -9.30
CA LEU A 41 9.24 4.15 -8.65
C LEU A 41 8.00 4.91 -8.20
N ALA A 42 8.12 6.23 -8.00
CA ALA A 42 7.00 7.07 -7.60
C ALA A 42 5.88 7.16 -8.65
N TYR A 43 6.16 6.76 -9.89
CA TYR A 43 5.21 6.76 -10.99
C TYR A 43 4.70 5.36 -11.34
N LEU A 44 5.16 4.33 -10.63
CA LEU A 44 4.74 2.95 -10.85
C LEU A 44 3.46 2.63 -10.05
N PRO A 45 2.62 1.71 -10.57
CA PRO A 45 1.52 1.15 -9.80
C PRO A 45 2.04 0.47 -8.51
N ALA A 46 1.26 0.58 -7.43
CA ALA A 46 1.60 -0.06 -6.15
C ALA A 46 1.84 -1.57 -6.27
N THR A 47 1.17 -2.25 -7.22
CA THR A 47 1.38 -3.68 -7.49
C THR A 47 2.78 -4.00 -8.01
N GLN A 48 3.39 -3.07 -8.76
CA GLN A 48 4.76 -3.20 -9.25
C GLN A 48 5.77 -2.93 -8.14
N SER A 49 5.55 -1.88 -7.33
CA SER A 49 6.39 -1.61 -6.16
C SER A 49 6.35 -2.76 -5.14
N ALA A 50 5.17 -3.35 -4.91
CA ALA A 50 5.00 -4.53 -4.06
C ALA A 50 5.78 -5.73 -4.60
N HIS A 51 5.77 -5.95 -5.92
CA HIS A 51 6.59 -6.99 -6.54
C HIS A 51 8.08 -6.75 -6.32
N MET A 52 8.57 -5.52 -6.52
CA MET A 52 9.97 -5.17 -6.32
C MET A 52 10.43 -5.33 -4.86
N LEU A 53 9.56 -5.03 -3.89
CA LEU A 53 9.80 -5.28 -2.47
C LEU A 53 9.94 -6.78 -2.16
N ARG A 54 9.05 -7.62 -2.73
CA ARG A 54 9.13 -9.08 -2.56
C ARG A 54 10.40 -9.67 -3.19
N GLU A 55 10.80 -9.16 -4.35
CA GLU A 55 12.04 -9.51 -5.04
C GLU A 55 13.29 -8.85 -4.43
N ARG A 56 13.13 -8.05 -3.36
CA ARG A 56 14.21 -7.34 -2.66
C ARG A 56 15.05 -6.44 -3.57
N GLN A 57 14.46 -5.94 -4.65
CA GLN A 57 15.11 -4.97 -5.54
C GLN A 57 15.15 -3.57 -4.91
N VAL A 58 14.23 -3.32 -3.97
CA VAL A 58 14.08 -2.06 -3.22
C VAL A 58 13.62 -2.44 -1.82
N THR A 59 13.96 -1.63 -0.83
CA THR A 59 13.49 -1.75 0.54
C THR A 59 12.33 -0.79 0.83
N SER A 60 11.51 -1.13 1.83
CA SER A 60 10.43 -0.25 2.30
C SER A 60 11.01 1.08 2.79
N LEU A 61 12.18 1.03 3.43
CA LEU A 61 12.88 2.21 3.93
C LEU A 61 13.34 3.16 2.81
N GLU A 62 13.86 2.62 1.70
CA GLU A 62 14.22 3.41 0.51
C GLU A 62 12.99 4.08 -0.12
N LEU A 63 11.89 3.35 -0.30
CA LEU A 63 10.64 3.90 -0.84
C LEU A 63 10.08 5.02 0.05
N THR A 64 10.04 4.80 1.36
CA THR A 64 9.52 5.81 2.29
C THR A 64 10.37 7.06 2.30
N ARG A 65 11.71 6.94 2.31
CA ARG A 65 12.62 8.09 2.21
C ARG A 65 12.42 8.87 0.92
N MET A 66 12.29 8.17 -0.21
CA MET A 66 12.00 8.77 -1.51
C MET A 66 10.70 9.58 -1.48
N TYR A 67 9.60 9.00 -0.97
CA TYR A 67 8.32 9.72 -0.90
C TYR A 67 8.37 10.91 0.06
N LEU A 68 9.02 10.78 1.22
CA LEU A 68 9.19 11.91 2.14
C LEU A 68 9.97 13.06 1.50
N ALA A 69 11.04 12.76 0.77
CA ALA A 69 11.81 13.78 0.05
C ALA A 69 10.96 14.50 -1.01
N ARG A 70 10.13 13.76 -1.76
CA ARG A 70 9.20 14.34 -2.74
C ARG A 70 8.14 15.20 -2.06
N LEU A 71 7.55 14.74 -0.96
CA LEU A 71 6.56 15.51 -0.21
C LEU A 71 7.16 16.82 0.30
N ARG A 72 8.38 16.81 0.87
CA ARG A 72 9.07 18.05 1.29
C ARG A 72 9.26 19.03 0.13
N LYS A 73 9.53 18.53 -1.08
CA LYS A 73 9.73 19.37 -2.27
C LYS A 73 8.42 19.97 -2.79
N PHE A 74 7.33 19.20 -2.83
CA PHE A 74 6.11 19.60 -3.54
C PHE A 74 4.97 20.07 -2.62
N ALA A 75 4.95 19.65 -1.36
CA ALA A 75 3.87 20.01 -0.43
C ALA A 75 3.65 21.53 -0.27
N PRO A 76 4.69 22.40 -0.25
CA PRO A 76 4.46 23.85 -0.14
C PRO A 76 3.76 24.47 -1.35
N VAL A 77 3.87 23.85 -2.52
CA VAL A 77 3.26 24.33 -3.76
C VAL A 77 1.87 23.73 -3.96
N LEU A 78 1.72 22.44 -3.64
CA LEU A 78 0.48 21.70 -3.85
C LEU A 78 -0.49 21.77 -2.65
N ASN A 79 -0.02 22.22 -1.50
CA ASN A 79 -0.76 22.27 -0.23
C ASN A 79 -1.44 20.93 0.12
N CYS A 80 -0.72 19.82 -0.11
CA CYS A 80 -1.27 18.47 0.02
C CYS A 80 -0.90 17.75 1.33
N VAL A 81 -0.07 18.36 2.18
CA VAL A 81 0.35 17.78 3.47
C VAL A 81 0.24 18.84 4.56
N ILE A 82 -0.44 18.48 5.65
CA ILE A 82 -0.57 19.33 6.84
C ILE A 82 0.52 18.98 7.85
N THR A 83 0.64 17.70 8.20
CA THR A 83 1.57 17.22 9.24
C THR A 83 2.44 16.11 8.69
N PHE A 84 3.76 16.27 8.81
CA PHE A 84 4.74 15.25 8.46
C PHE A 84 4.97 14.31 9.66
N THR A 85 4.76 13.00 9.46
CA THR A 85 4.97 11.95 10.47
C THR A 85 6.19 11.08 10.16
N GLU A 86 7.32 11.73 9.91
CA GLU A 86 8.52 11.07 9.35
C GLU A 86 9.08 9.98 10.24
N GLU A 87 9.18 10.23 11.55
CA GLU A 87 9.69 9.25 12.51
C GLU A 87 8.84 7.98 12.51
N LEU A 88 7.51 8.14 12.55
CA LEU A 88 6.57 7.04 12.47
C LEU A 88 6.70 6.28 11.15
N ALA A 89 6.73 7.00 10.02
CA ALA A 89 6.83 6.41 8.69
C ALA A 89 8.12 5.59 8.52
N LEU A 90 9.25 6.12 9.00
CA LEU A 90 10.53 5.43 8.95
C LEU A 90 10.56 4.21 9.88
N ALA A 91 10.00 4.30 11.08
CA ALA A 91 9.90 3.18 12.01
C ALA A 91 9.04 2.05 11.43
N GLN A 92 7.89 2.37 10.83
CA GLN A 92 7.02 1.40 10.17
C GLN A 92 7.68 0.75 8.95
N ALA A 93 8.43 1.53 8.16
CA ALA A 93 9.16 0.99 7.02
C ALA A 93 10.23 -0.01 7.44
N ALA A 94 11.00 0.31 8.49
CA ALA A 94 12.00 -0.60 9.04
C ALA A 94 11.37 -1.90 9.57
N ALA A 95 10.22 -1.80 10.26
CA ALA A 95 9.47 -2.96 10.72
C ALA A 95 8.94 -3.81 9.55
N ALA A 96 8.43 -3.18 8.49
CA ALA A 96 7.96 -3.86 7.29
C ALA A 96 9.10 -4.64 6.60
N ASP A 97 10.29 -4.04 6.48
CA ASP A 97 11.47 -4.72 5.93
C ASP A 97 11.91 -5.91 6.78
N ALA A 98 11.80 -5.81 8.11
CA ALA A 98 12.05 -6.94 9.00
C ALA A 98 11.04 -8.07 8.80
N VAL A 99 9.75 -7.75 8.63
CA VAL A 99 8.68 -8.72 8.35
C VAL A 99 8.92 -9.42 7.00
N LEU A 100 9.23 -8.66 5.95
CA LEU A 100 9.54 -9.17 4.61
C LEU A 100 10.76 -10.10 4.65
N ARG A 101 11.79 -9.75 5.44
CA ARG A 101 12.97 -10.60 5.65
C ARG A 101 12.61 -11.91 6.36
N SER A 102 11.70 -11.87 7.32
CA SER A 102 11.22 -13.04 8.07
C SER A 102 10.21 -13.93 7.30
N ARG A 103 9.97 -13.66 6.00
CA ARG A 103 9.08 -14.43 5.11
C ARG A 103 7.61 -14.48 5.56
N ARG A 104 7.20 -13.54 6.42
CA ARG A 104 5.82 -13.33 6.92
C ARG A 104 5.04 -12.23 6.19
N GLY A 105 5.52 -11.79 5.02
CA GLY A 105 4.81 -10.82 4.18
C GLY A 105 3.56 -11.47 3.57
N GLY A 106 2.38 -10.92 3.85
CA GLY A 106 1.14 -11.29 3.19
C GLY A 106 1.14 -10.98 1.69
N PRO A 107 0.14 -11.48 0.93
CA PRO A 107 0.05 -11.35 -0.53
C PRO A 107 -0.04 -9.89 -1.01
#